data_AF-A0AAE7CBR6-F1
#
_entry.id   AF-A0AAE7CBR6-F1
#
_cell.length_a   1.000
_cell.length_b   1.000
_cell.length_c   1.000
_cell.angle_alpha   90.00
_cell.angle_beta   90.00
_cell.angle_gamma   90.00
#
_symmetry.space_group_name_H-M   'P 1'
#
loop_
_entity.id
_entity.type
_entity.pdbx_description
1 polymer ?
#
loop_
_entity_poly.entity_id
_entity_poly.type
_entity_poly.pdbx_seq_one_letter_code
_entity_poly.pdbx_strand_id
1 'polypeptide(L)'
;MSVDGRVVVVAGASSAAGRAVCAELTASGARVVAVGTDAGRLDGVDASRREVCDLADHAAVVELAARIRAGLGGVDGLIHLVGGWRGGNGLEGQTDDDWDFLHERLVTTLRNTTRAFDADLQASDAGRLAIVSSTAVQRPYPGGANYSTAKIAAETWVRAVDRGFSKAGSPARTTIFVVKALGGLERALARRVVGLWTSVPPERDLIEG
;
A
#
# COMPACT_ATOMS: atom_id res chain seq x y z
N MET A 1 8.60 0.98 19.22
CA MET A 1 9.44 0.04 18.43
C MET A 1 10.05 0.83 17.27
N SER A 2 10.95 0.26 16.47
CA SER A 2 11.47 0.90 15.25
C SER A 2 11.30 -0.03 14.05
N VAL A 3 11.48 0.51 12.84
CA VAL A 3 11.45 -0.28 11.59
C VAL A 3 12.81 -0.95 11.27
N ASP A 4 13.84 -0.68 12.07
CA ASP A 4 15.17 -1.24 11.89
C ASP A 4 15.15 -2.78 11.91
N GLY A 5 15.78 -3.41 10.92
CA GLY A 5 15.81 -4.86 10.71
C GLY A 5 14.50 -5.50 10.21
N ARG A 6 13.39 -4.74 10.17
CA ARG A 6 12.06 -5.22 9.76
C ARG A 6 11.96 -5.41 8.25
N VAL A 7 11.25 -6.46 7.81
CA VAL A 7 10.99 -6.72 6.38
C VAL A 7 9.76 -5.95 5.95
N VAL A 8 9.92 -5.01 5.02
CA VAL A 8 8.82 -4.19 4.52
C VAL A 8 8.66 -4.36 3.03
N VAL A 9 7.51 -4.89 2.61
CA VAL A 9 7.09 -4.97 1.21
C VAL A 9 6.45 -3.65 0.81
N VAL A 10 6.97 -3.02 -0.24
CA VAL A 10 6.40 -1.81 -0.83
C VAL A 10 5.85 -2.16 -2.21
N ALA A 11 4.53 -2.24 -2.33
CA ALA A 11 3.84 -2.48 -3.60
C ALA A 11 3.63 -1.16 -4.35
N GLY A 12 3.97 -1.10 -5.64
CA GLY A 12 3.98 0.16 -6.40
C GLY A 12 5.26 0.98 -6.16
N ALA A 13 6.37 0.31 -5.87
CA ALA A 13 7.64 0.92 -5.45
C ALA A 13 8.29 1.83 -6.51
N SER A 14 7.98 1.63 -7.79
CA SER A 14 8.54 2.43 -8.89
C SER A 14 7.88 3.79 -9.10
N SER A 15 6.83 4.13 -8.33
CA SER A 15 6.19 5.45 -8.33
C SER A 15 7.03 6.49 -7.57
N ALA A 16 6.74 7.78 -7.73
CA ALA A 16 7.44 8.83 -6.96
C ALA A 16 7.30 8.64 -5.45
N ALA A 17 6.09 8.36 -4.98
CA ALA A 17 5.81 8.02 -3.58
C ALA A 17 6.49 6.71 -3.16
N GLY A 18 6.43 5.67 -4.01
CA GLY A 18 7.10 4.39 -3.77
C GLY A 18 8.61 4.55 -3.58
N ARG A 19 9.27 5.31 -4.45
CA ARG A 19 10.71 5.61 -4.36
C ARG A 19 11.06 6.35 -3.08
N ALA A 20 10.29 7.38 -2.73
CA ALA A 20 10.50 8.13 -1.49
C ALA A 20 10.33 7.25 -0.25
N VAL A 21 9.29 6.42 -0.22
CA VAL A 21 9.02 5.48 0.89
C VAL A 21 10.11 4.42 1.00
N CYS A 22 10.55 3.83 -0.11
CA CYS A 22 11.62 2.83 -0.10
C CYS A 22 12.96 3.41 0.40
N ALA A 23 13.31 4.62 -0.06
CA ALA A 23 14.51 5.31 0.40
C ALA A 23 14.48 5.64 1.90
N GLU A 24 13.37 6.17 2.40
CA GLU A 24 13.25 6.52 3.83
C GLU A 24 13.24 5.27 4.72
N LEU A 25 12.57 4.19 4.30
CA LEU A 25 12.58 2.91 5.01
C LEU A 25 13.99 2.30 5.05
N THR A 26 14.70 2.30 3.92
CA THR A 26 16.07 1.79 3.84
C THR A 26 17.02 2.62 4.70
N ALA A 27 16.92 3.96 4.65
CA ALA A 27 17.68 4.86 5.51
C ALA A 27 17.37 4.65 7.01
N SER A 28 16.19 4.13 7.34
CA SER A 28 15.77 3.81 8.70
C SER A 28 16.10 2.37 9.14
N GLY A 29 16.87 1.63 8.33
CA GLY A 29 17.36 0.28 8.65
C GLY A 29 16.43 -0.88 8.24
N ALA A 30 15.34 -0.60 7.54
CA ALA A 30 14.42 -1.65 7.08
C ALA A 30 15.03 -2.50 5.96
N ARG A 31 14.67 -3.79 5.92
CA ARG A 31 14.90 -4.67 4.77
C ARG A 31 13.75 -4.50 3.78
N VAL A 32 13.91 -3.57 2.85
CA VAL A 32 12.84 -3.22 1.88
C VAL A 32 12.80 -4.20 0.71
N VAL A 33 11.61 -4.76 0.45
CA VAL A 33 11.27 -5.48 -0.77
C VAL A 33 10.43 -4.57 -1.67
N ALA A 34 11.06 -3.98 -2.68
CA ALA A 34 10.41 -3.12 -3.66
C ALA A 34 9.72 -3.94 -4.74
N VAL A 35 8.40 -3.79 -4.89
CA VAL A 35 7.59 -4.56 -5.84
C VAL A 35 6.96 -3.64 -6.90
N GLY A 36 7.08 -4.04 -8.16
CA GLY A 36 6.49 -3.37 -9.32
C GLY A 36 6.35 -4.31 -10.51
N THR A 37 5.77 -3.85 -11.60
CA THR A 37 5.53 -4.68 -12.80
C THR A 37 6.63 -4.57 -13.86
N ASP A 38 7.54 -3.62 -13.72
CA ASP A 38 8.58 -3.34 -14.71
C ASP A 38 9.95 -3.29 -14.05
N ALA A 39 10.86 -4.15 -14.52
CA ALA A 39 12.20 -4.29 -13.96
C ALA A 39 13.04 -3.01 -14.12
N GLY A 40 12.96 -2.35 -15.29
CA GLY A 40 13.72 -1.14 -15.57
C GLY A 40 13.28 0.04 -14.69
N ARG A 41 11.98 0.15 -14.39
CA ARG A 41 11.43 1.14 -13.46
C ARG A 41 11.67 0.81 -12.00
N LEU A 42 12.02 -0.43 -11.66
CA LEU A 42 12.52 -0.77 -10.33
C LEU A 42 14.01 -0.50 -10.19
N ASP A 43 14.72 -0.32 -11.30
CA ASP A 43 16.11 0.09 -11.27
C ASP A 43 16.27 1.45 -10.56
N GLY A 44 17.32 1.53 -9.76
CA GLY A 44 17.59 2.67 -8.88
C GLY A 44 16.56 2.92 -7.77
N VAL A 45 15.55 2.07 -7.55
CA VAL A 45 14.74 2.13 -6.31
C VAL A 45 15.61 1.65 -5.16
N ASP A 46 15.74 2.42 -4.08
CA ASP A 46 16.55 2.03 -2.91
C ASP A 46 15.87 0.92 -2.11
N ALA A 47 16.40 -0.31 -2.17
CA ALA A 47 15.81 -1.49 -1.57
C ALA A 47 16.82 -2.64 -1.48
N SER A 48 16.64 -3.53 -0.50
CA SER A 48 17.47 -4.73 -0.35
C SER A 48 17.09 -5.81 -1.37
N ARG A 49 15.83 -5.85 -1.82
CA ARG A 49 15.35 -6.75 -2.88
C ARG A 49 14.37 -6.02 -3.79
N ARG A 50 14.43 -6.31 -5.10
CA ARG A 50 13.51 -5.79 -6.12
C ARG A 50 12.82 -6.97 -6.78
N GLU A 51 11.49 -6.98 -6.75
CA GLU A 51 10.68 -8.08 -7.30
C GLU A 51 9.76 -7.56 -8.39
N VAL A 52 9.84 -8.19 -9.56
CA VAL A 52 8.85 -7.99 -10.62
C VAL A 52 7.68 -8.93 -10.34
N CYS A 53 6.50 -8.36 -10.17
CA CYS A 53 5.27 -9.11 -9.95
C CYS A 53 4.09 -8.32 -10.50
N ASP A 54 3.26 -8.98 -11.31
CA ASP A 54 1.90 -8.51 -11.52
C ASP A 54 1.10 -8.79 -10.24
N LEU A 55 0.61 -7.74 -9.60
CA LEU A 55 -0.15 -7.84 -8.37
C LEU A 55 -1.64 -8.12 -8.62
N ALA A 56 -2.10 -7.97 -9.87
CA ALA A 56 -3.46 -8.34 -10.27
C ALA A 56 -3.63 -9.86 -10.40
N ASP A 57 -2.54 -10.58 -10.70
CA ASP A 57 -2.49 -12.05 -10.67
C ASP A 57 -2.24 -12.57 -9.24
N HIS A 58 -3.28 -13.13 -8.63
CA HIS A 58 -3.19 -13.67 -7.28
C HIS A 58 -2.17 -14.81 -7.14
N ALA A 59 -2.02 -15.68 -8.14
CA ALA A 59 -1.07 -16.79 -8.07
C ALA A 59 0.37 -16.25 -8.06
N ALA A 60 0.67 -15.26 -8.91
CA ALA A 60 1.96 -14.57 -8.89
C ALA A 60 2.26 -13.93 -7.53
N VAL A 61 1.27 -13.33 -6.86
CA VAL A 61 1.43 -12.75 -5.52
C VAL A 61 1.70 -13.83 -4.46
N VAL A 62 1.06 -15.00 -4.55
CA VAL A 62 1.32 -16.12 -3.63
C VAL A 62 2.75 -16.62 -3.79
N GLU A 63 3.24 -16.77 -5.03
CA GLU A 63 4.61 -17.15 -5.31
C GLU A 63 5.62 -16.11 -4.83
N LEU A 64 5.30 -14.81 -4.99
CA LEU A 64 6.10 -13.72 -4.43
C LEU A 64 6.21 -13.84 -2.91
N ALA A 65 5.10 -14.06 -2.21
CA ALA A 65 5.10 -14.21 -0.75
C ALA A 65 5.91 -15.43 -0.31
N ALA A 66 5.82 -16.55 -1.03
CA ALA A 66 6.63 -17.75 -0.77
C ALA A 66 8.13 -17.48 -0.90
N ARG A 67 8.57 -16.79 -1.97
CA ARG A 67 9.98 -16.40 -2.15
C ARG A 67 10.47 -15.47 -1.04
N ILE A 68 9.65 -14.51 -0.62
CA ILE A 68 10.00 -13.59 0.49
C ILE A 68 10.15 -14.37 1.80
N ARG A 69 9.21 -15.26 2.13
CA ARG A 69 9.31 -16.12 3.33
C ARG A 69 10.58 -16.97 3.32
N ALA A 70 10.88 -17.62 2.20
CA ALA A 70 12.06 -18.46 2.07
C ALA A 70 13.38 -17.68 2.24
N GLY A 71 13.45 -16.43 1.76
CA GLY A 71 14.66 -15.63 1.82
C GLY A 71 14.81 -14.76 3.08
N LEU A 72 13.70 -14.29 3.66
CA LEU A 72 13.71 -13.23 4.67
C LEU A 72 12.97 -13.58 5.97
N GLY A 73 12.28 -14.73 6.02
CA GLY A 73 11.59 -15.26 7.21
C GLY A 73 10.17 -14.78 7.42
N GLY A 74 9.66 -13.88 6.56
CA GLY A 74 8.32 -13.29 6.69
C GLY A 74 8.31 -11.80 6.36
N VAL A 75 7.19 -11.14 6.64
CA VAL A 75 6.97 -9.71 6.38
C VAL A 75 6.42 -9.04 7.63
N ASP A 76 7.05 -7.93 8.03
CA ASP A 76 6.60 -7.08 9.13
C ASP A 76 5.75 -5.89 8.65
N GLY A 77 5.84 -5.54 7.36
CA GLY A 77 5.11 -4.41 6.79
C GLY A 77 4.68 -4.63 5.34
N LEU A 78 3.45 -4.26 5.02
CA LEU A 78 2.93 -4.15 3.66
C LEU A 78 2.46 -2.71 3.42
N ILE A 79 3.23 -1.96 2.63
CA ILE A 79 2.89 -0.59 2.22
C ILE A 79 2.39 -0.63 0.78
N HIS A 80 1.07 -0.55 0.60
CA HIS A 80 0.43 -0.69 -0.70
C HIS A 80 0.19 0.68 -1.34
N LEU A 81 1.06 1.03 -2.28
CA LEU A 81 1.07 2.31 -3.01
C LEU A 81 0.70 2.15 -4.48
N VAL A 82 0.20 0.97 -4.89
CA VAL A 82 -0.41 0.81 -6.21
C VAL A 82 -1.62 1.73 -6.28
N GLY A 83 -1.70 2.49 -7.36
CA GLY A 83 -2.73 3.51 -7.51
C GLY A 83 -2.71 4.15 -8.88
N GLY A 84 -3.28 5.34 -8.93
CA GLY A 84 -3.52 6.09 -10.15
C GLY A 84 -4.81 6.90 -9.99
N TRP A 85 -5.05 7.76 -10.97
CA TRP A 85 -6.27 8.52 -11.07
C TRP A 85 -6.69 8.55 -12.54
N ARG A 86 -7.97 8.32 -12.79
CA ARG A 86 -8.64 8.45 -14.09
C ARG A 86 -10.09 8.90 -13.85
N GLY A 87 -10.71 9.48 -14.87
CA GLY A 87 -12.05 10.09 -14.82
C GLY A 87 -12.03 11.57 -15.22
N GLY A 88 -13.11 12.27 -14.87
CA GLY A 88 -13.40 13.64 -15.28
C GLY A 88 -14.78 13.75 -15.93
N ASN A 89 -15.10 14.94 -16.47
CA ASN A 89 -16.26 15.17 -17.36
C ASN A 89 -17.65 14.73 -16.81
N GLY A 90 -17.87 14.87 -15.51
CA GLY A 90 -19.14 14.51 -14.88
C GLY A 90 -19.37 13.00 -14.80
N LEU A 91 -20.63 12.57 -14.61
CA LEU A 91 -20.98 11.15 -14.59
C LEU A 91 -20.85 10.50 -15.98
N GLU A 92 -21.17 11.24 -17.05
CA GLU A 92 -21.04 10.76 -18.42
C GLU A 92 -19.59 10.41 -18.79
N GLY A 93 -18.61 11.13 -18.20
CA GLY A 93 -17.19 10.86 -18.38
C GLY A 93 -16.63 9.67 -17.61
N GLN A 94 -17.46 8.93 -16.85
CA GLN A 94 -17.02 7.77 -16.08
C GLN A 94 -17.11 6.51 -16.94
N THR A 95 -16.03 6.19 -17.65
CA THR A 95 -16.00 5.07 -18.60
C THR A 95 -15.74 3.72 -17.91
N ASP A 96 -16.12 2.63 -18.59
CA ASP A 96 -15.81 1.26 -18.14
C ASP A 96 -14.29 1.01 -18.13
N ASP A 97 -13.54 1.53 -19.11
CA ASP A 97 -12.08 1.44 -19.15
C ASP A 97 -11.41 2.12 -17.94
N ASP A 98 -11.96 3.26 -17.50
CA ASP A 98 -11.50 3.93 -16.28
C ASP A 98 -11.86 3.13 -15.03
N TRP A 99 -13.06 2.55 -15.01
CA TRP A 99 -13.50 1.68 -13.92
C TRP A 99 -12.58 0.45 -13.79
N ASP A 100 -12.33 -0.28 -14.87
CA ASP A 100 -11.51 -1.49 -14.85
C ASP A 100 -10.07 -1.18 -14.41
N PHE A 101 -9.49 -0.09 -14.92
CA PHE A 101 -8.18 0.38 -14.50
C PHE A 101 -8.13 0.70 -13.00
N LEU A 102 -9.13 1.41 -12.48
CA LEU A 102 -9.18 1.82 -11.08
C LEU A 102 -9.46 0.63 -10.17
N HIS A 103 -10.42 -0.22 -10.53
CA HIS A 103 -10.79 -1.41 -9.78
C HIS A 103 -9.61 -2.37 -9.67
N GLU A 104 -8.94 -2.68 -10.78
CA GLU A 104 -7.76 -3.55 -10.77
C GLU A 104 -6.68 -3.01 -9.82
N ARG A 105 -6.29 -1.74 -9.97
CA ARG A 105 -5.14 -1.16 -9.26
C ARG A 105 -5.39 -0.77 -7.81
N LEU A 106 -6.62 -0.40 -7.46
CA LEU A 106 -6.94 0.09 -6.11
C LEU A 106 -7.56 -1.01 -5.25
N VAL A 107 -8.22 -2.00 -5.87
CA VAL A 107 -8.98 -3.04 -5.16
C VAL A 107 -8.35 -4.42 -5.39
N THR A 108 -8.22 -4.88 -6.63
CA THR A 108 -7.74 -6.25 -6.92
C THR A 108 -6.32 -6.48 -6.39
N THR A 109 -5.38 -5.59 -6.69
CA THR A 109 -3.99 -5.71 -6.22
C THR A 109 -3.88 -5.65 -4.70
N LEU A 110 -4.66 -4.79 -4.04
CA LEU A 110 -4.69 -4.67 -2.58
C LEU A 110 -5.25 -5.94 -1.94
N ARG A 111 -6.37 -6.45 -2.48
CA ARG A 111 -6.98 -7.70 -2.03
C ARG A 111 -6.02 -8.88 -2.19
N ASN A 112 -5.32 -8.98 -3.31
CA ASN A 112 -4.40 -10.08 -3.56
C ASN A 112 -3.20 -10.04 -2.62
N THR A 113 -2.58 -8.86 -2.47
CA THR A 113 -1.42 -8.67 -1.59
C THR A 113 -1.77 -8.91 -0.13
N THR A 114 -2.82 -8.28 0.38
CA THR A 114 -3.25 -8.48 1.78
C THR A 114 -3.57 -9.93 2.09
N ARG A 115 -4.26 -10.67 1.21
CA ARG A 115 -4.55 -12.11 1.41
C ARG A 115 -3.28 -12.97 1.43
N ALA A 116 -2.28 -12.65 0.59
CA ALA A 116 -1.05 -13.44 0.49
C ALA A 116 -0.09 -13.22 1.68
N PHE A 117 -0.12 -12.03 2.27
CA PHE A 117 0.75 -11.62 3.38
C PHE A 117 0.04 -11.57 4.75
N ASP A 118 -1.25 -11.90 4.82
CA ASP A 118 -2.06 -11.81 6.06
C ASP A 118 -1.43 -12.58 7.23
N ALA A 119 -1.05 -13.84 7.00
CA ALA A 119 -0.42 -14.69 8.01
C ALA A 119 0.93 -14.13 8.47
N ASP A 120 1.72 -13.55 7.55
CA ASP A 120 3.03 -12.97 7.86
C ASP A 120 2.85 -11.75 8.78
N LEU A 121 1.93 -10.84 8.42
CA LEU A 121 1.64 -9.65 9.21
C LEU A 121 1.10 -10.00 10.58
N GLN A 122 0.23 -11.02 10.69
CA GLN A 122 -0.31 -11.45 11.97
C GLN A 122 0.73 -12.07 12.89
N ALA A 123 1.70 -12.81 12.33
CA ALA A 123 2.78 -13.45 13.05
C ALA A 123 3.88 -12.45 13.50
N SER A 124 4.03 -11.33 12.80
CA SER A 124 4.95 -10.27 13.21
C SER A 124 4.47 -9.58 14.48
N ASP A 125 5.38 -9.40 15.45
CA ASP A 125 5.16 -8.57 16.65
C ASP A 125 5.00 -7.07 16.30
N ALA A 126 5.32 -6.69 15.07
CA ALA A 126 5.31 -5.34 14.56
C ALA A 126 4.57 -5.21 13.21
N GLY A 127 3.62 -6.09 12.92
CA GLY A 127 2.87 -6.13 11.66
C GLY A 127 2.20 -4.79 11.32
N ARG A 128 2.46 -4.24 10.13
CA ARG A 128 1.83 -3.00 9.63
C ARG A 128 1.29 -3.18 8.21
N LEU A 129 0.06 -2.74 7.98
CA LEU A 129 -0.51 -2.57 6.65
C LEU A 129 -0.87 -1.10 6.44
N ALA A 130 -0.43 -0.49 5.35
CA ALA A 130 -0.85 0.87 5.02
C ALA A 130 -1.22 1.05 3.55
N ILE A 131 -2.21 1.92 3.32
CA ILE A 131 -2.63 2.38 2.00
C ILE A 131 -2.70 3.90 1.96
N VAL A 132 -2.75 4.47 0.75
CA VAL A 132 -3.09 5.89 0.53
C VAL A 132 -4.48 6.01 -0.09
N SER A 133 -5.37 6.70 0.60
CA SER A 133 -6.70 7.10 0.16
C SER A 133 -6.77 8.60 -0.12
N SER A 134 -7.98 9.11 -0.39
CA SER A 134 -8.21 10.50 -0.77
C SER A 134 -9.31 11.15 0.04
N THR A 135 -9.20 12.47 0.27
CA THR A 135 -10.29 13.27 0.82
C THR A 135 -11.55 13.27 -0.07
N ALA A 136 -11.41 12.96 -1.36
CA ALA A 136 -12.53 12.80 -2.29
C ALA A 136 -13.52 11.69 -1.92
N VAL A 137 -13.12 10.76 -1.04
CA VAL A 137 -14.01 9.71 -0.51
C VAL A 137 -15.09 10.30 0.39
N GLN A 138 -14.79 11.35 1.15
CA GLN A 138 -15.74 11.96 2.09
C GLN A 138 -16.73 12.89 1.41
N ARG A 139 -16.35 13.46 0.26
CA ARG A 139 -17.18 14.36 -0.55
C ARG A 139 -17.05 13.97 -2.02
N PRO A 140 -17.69 12.86 -2.44
CA PRO A 140 -17.63 12.41 -3.81
C PRO A 140 -18.25 13.45 -4.75
N TYR A 141 -17.77 13.49 -5.99
CA TYR A 141 -18.25 14.39 -7.04
C TYR A 141 -18.39 13.62 -8.35
N PRO A 142 -19.28 14.04 -9.27
CA PRO A 142 -19.60 13.31 -10.50
C PRO A 142 -18.38 12.82 -11.30
N GLY A 143 -17.43 13.72 -11.57
CA GLY A 143 -16.23 13.39 -12.35
C GLY A 143 -15.21 12.47 -11.64
N GLY A 144 -15.42 12.17 -10.36
CA GLY A 144 -14.57 11.28 -9.58
C GLY A 144 -15.32 10.06 -9.04
N ALA A 145 -16.50 9.74 -9.57
CA ALA A 145 -17.37 8.69 -9.02
C ALA A 145 -16.68 7.31 -9.00
N ASN A 146 -16.05 6.88 -10.11
CA ASN A 146 -15.32 5.61 -10.18
C ASN A 146 -14.14 5.61 -9.19
N TYR A 147 -13.37 6.70 -9.16
CA TYR A 147 -12.20 6.84 -8.29
C TYR A 147 -12.57 6.79 -6.80
N SER A 148 -13.53 7.61 -6.37
CA SER A 148 -13.98 7.64 -4.97
C SER A 148 -14.60 6.31 -4.55
N THR A 149 -15.32 5.63 -5.45
CA THR A 149 -15.89 4.29 -5.21
C THR A 149 -14.80 3.25 -5.01
N ALA A 150 -13.78 3.19 -5.89
CA ALA A 150 -12.66 2.28 -5.75
C ALA A 150 -11.83 2.56 -4.47
N LYS A 151 -11.64 3.84 -4.11
CA LYS A 151 -10.93 4.23 -2.87
C LYS A 151 -11.69 3.84 -1.61
N ILE A 152 -13.01 4.07 -1.53
CA ILE A 152 -13.78 3.63 -0.34
C ILE A 152 -13.87 2.10 -0.26
N ALA A 153 -13.89 1.38 -1.37
CA ALA A 153 -13.79 -0.08 -1.38
C ALA A 153 -12.46 -0.54 -0.77
N ALA A 154 -11.35 0.10 -1.15
CA ALA A 154 -10.04 -0.16 -0.54
C ALA A 154 -9.99 0.17 0.96
N GLU A 155 -10.55 1.30 1.39
CA GLU A 155 -10.65 1.64 2.82
C GLU A 155 -11.46 0.59 3.59
N THR A 156 -12.61 0.19 3.06
CA THR A 156 -13.47 -0.84 3.66
C THR A 156 -12.74 -2.17 3.78
N TRP A 157 -11.99 -2.56 2.75
CA TRP A 157 -11.18 -3.78 2.76
C TRP A 157 -10.13 -3.75 3.87
N VAL A 158 -9.36 -2.66 4.00
CA VAL A 158 -8.33 -2.51 5.04
C VAL A 158 -8.93 -2.54 6.44
N ARG A 159 -10.09 -1.89 6.64
CA ARG A 159 -10.84 -1.95 7.91
C ARG A 159 -11.25 -3.37 8.27
N ALA A 160 -11.65 -4.18 7.27
CA ALA A 160 -11.98 -5.58 7.50
C ALA A 160 -10.74 -6.41 7.90
N VAL A 161 -9.58 -6.16 7.27
CA VAL A 161 -8.29 -6.77 7.65
C VAL A 161 -7.93 -6.43 9.11
N ASP A 162 -8.07 -5.16 9.50
CA ASP A 162 -7.79 -4.72 10.88
C ASP A 162 -8.66 -5.42 11.92
N ARG A 163 -9.95 -5.60 11.61
CA ARG A 163 -10.86 -6.38 12.44
C ARG A 163 -10.47 -7.86 12.50
N GLY A 164 -9.95 -8.42 11.42
CA GLY A 164 -9.34 -9.74 11.40
C GLY A 164 -8.18 -9.86 12.39
N PHE A 165 -7.22 -8.93 12.32
CA PHE A 165 -6.08 -8.87 13.26
C PHE A 165 -6.54 -8.77 14.71
N SER A 166 -7.50 -7.89 14.98
CA SER A 166 -8.07 -7.71 16.32
C SER A 166 -8.73 -8.98 16.87
N LYS A 167 -9.51 -9.68 16.03
CA LYS A 167 -10.19 -10.93 16.42
C LYS A 167 -9.20 -12.06 16.70
N ALA A 168 -8.08 -12.09 15.99
CA ALA A 168 -7.01 -13.06 16.21
C ALA A 168 -6.10 -12.72 17.41
N GLY A 169 -6.28 -11.56 18.05
CA GLY A 169 -5.40 -11.09 19.12
C GLY A 169 -4.02 -10.66 18.64
N SER A 170 -3.86 -10.38 17.34
CA SER A 170 -2.57 -9.99 16.76
C SER A 170 -2.19 -8.54 17.11
N PRO A 171 -0.89 -8.24 17.31
CA PRO A 171 -0.39 -6.88 17.47
C PRO A 171 -0.33 -6.11 16.13
N ALA A 172 -0.66 -6.76 15.01
CA ALA A 172 -0.70 -6.12 13.69
C ALA A 172 -1.73 -4.98 13.63
N ARG A 173 -1.43 -3.94 12.88
CA ARG A 173 -2.28 -2.74 12.74
C ARG A 173 -2.36 -2.29 11.30
N THR A 174 -3.47 -1.65 10.97
CA THR A 174 -3.65 -1.00 9.67
C THR A 174 -3.64 0.52 9.78
N THR A 175 -3.32 1.21 8.70
CA THR A 175 -3.40 2.68 8.61
C THR A 175 -3.82 3.10 7.20
N ILE A 176 -4.72 4.08 7.13
CA ILE A 176 -5.17 4.70 5.88
C ILE A 176 -4.66 6.14 5.87
N PHE A 177 -3.59 6.41 5.12
CA PHE A 177 -3.16 7.78 4.89
C PHE A 177 -4.14 8.47 3.94
N VAL A 178 -4.57 9.68 4.25
CA VAL A 178 -5.56 10.43 3.47
C VAL A 178 -4.88 11.70 2.94
N VAL A 179 -4.98 11.93 1.63
CA VAL A 179 -4.44 13.12 0.96
C VAL A 179 -5.47 13.78 0.06
N LYS A 180 -5.36 15.09 -0.16
CA LYS A 180 -6.11 15.75 -1.25
C LYS A 180 -5.53 15.38 -2.60
N ALA A 181 -4.20 15.49 -2.73
CA ALA A 181 -3.40 15.04 -3.84
C ALA A 181 -2.06 14.58 -3.29
N LEU A 182 -1.48 13.52 -3.87
CA LEU A 182 -0.21 12.97 -3.37
C LEU A 182 1.02 13.73 -3.89
N GLY A 183 0.90 14.39 -5.05
CA GLY A 183 1.99 15.13 -5.65
C GLY A 183 2.51 16.22 -4.70
N GLY A 184 3.82 16.19 -4.41
CA GLY A 184 4.47 17.10 -3.48
C GLY A 184 4.47 16.64 -2.01
N LEU A 185 3.77 15.55 -1.68
CA LEU A 185 3.70 14.98 -0.33
C LEU A 185 4.53 13.70 -0.17
N GLU A 186 5.33 13.31 -1.17
CA GLU A 186 6.02 12.01 -1.19
C GLU A 186 6.95 11.84 0.02
N ARG A 187 7.72 12.88 0.37
CA ARG A 187 8.60 12.85 1.56
C ARG A 187 7.82 12.86 2.87
N ALA A 188 6.69 13.57 2.91
CA ALA A 188 5.83 13.60 4.10
C ALA A 188 5.22 12.22 4.35
N LEU A 189 4.70 11.58 3.31
CA LEU A 189 4.23 10.20 3.35
C LEU A 189 5.35 9.24 3.79
N ALA A 190 6.54 9.34 3.21
CA ALA A 190 7.66 8.47 3.55
C ALA A 190 8.00 8.50 5.05
N ARG A 191 8.08 9.69 5.65
CA ARG A 191 8.29 9.83 7.10
C ARG A 191 7.15 9.25 7.93
N ARG A 192 5.90 9.46 7.50
CA ARG A 192 4.71 8.90 8.17
C ARG A 192 4.70 7.37 8.12
N VAL A 193 5.11 6.79 7.00
CA VAL A 193 5.25 5.33 6.83
C VAL A 193 6.28 4.77 7.82
N VAL A 194 7.47 5.37 7.93
CA VAL A 194 8.45 4.95 8.96
C VAL A 194 7.88 5.10 10.37
N GLY A 195 7.13 6.18 10.61
CA GLY A 195 6.48 6.46 11.88
C GLY A 195 5.51 5.38 12.38
N LEU A 196 4.99 4.51 11.50
CA LEU A 196 4.08 3.41 11.87
C LEU A 196 4.66 2.44 12.91
N TRP A 197 6.00 2.35 12.99
CA TRP A 197 6.68 1.47 13.95
C TRP A 197 7.01 2.16 15.27
N THR A 198 7.05 3.49 15.31
CA THR A 198 7.41 4.29 16.49
C THR A 198 6.20 4.84 17.23
N SER A 199 5.12 5.15 16.53
CA SER A 199 3.86 5.65 17.11
C SER A 199 2.65 4.92 16.54
N VAL A 200 1.52 5.02 17.24
CA VAL A 200 0.23 4.52 16.76
C VAL A 200 -0.53 5.69 16.16
N PRO A 201 -0.58 5.83 14.81
CA PRO A 201 -1.37 6.87 14.19
C PRO A 201 -2.88 6.59 14.35
N PRO A 202 -3.74 7.59 14.13
CA PRO A 202 -5.16 7.34 13.94
C PRO A 202 -5.37 6.40 12.73
N GLU A 203 -6.46 5.64 12.75
CA GLU A 203 -6.82 4.72 11.66
C GLU A 203 -6.85 5.42 10.28
N ARG A 204 -7.37 6.65 10.25
CA ARG A 204 -7.27 7.57 9.11
C ARG A 204 -6.33 8.71 9.47
N ASP A 205 -5.20 8.80 8.79
CA ASP A 205 -4.19 9.83 9.05
C ASP A 205 -4.14 10.83 7.90
N LEU A 206 -4.61 12.06 8.15
CA LEU A 206 -4.61 13.13 7.16
C LEU A 206 -3.19 13.70 7.01
N ILE A 207 -2.70 13.73 5.77
CA ILE A 207 -1.43 14.37 5.42
C ILE A 207 -1.75 15.65 4.66
N GLU A 208 -1.46 16.77 5.30
CA GLU A 208 -1.58 18.12 4.73
C GLU A 208 -0.20 18.62 4.27
N GLY A 209 -0.20 19.50 3.27
CA GLY A 209 0.99 20.14 2.70
C GLY A 209 1.17 21.55 3.20
#